data_AF-A0A645ARH2-F1
#
_entry.id   AF-A0A645ARH2-F1
#
_cell.length_a   1.000
_cell.length_b   1.000
_cell.length_c   1.000
_cell.angle_alpha   90.00
_cell.angle_beta   90.00
_cell.angle_gamma   90.00
#
_symmetry.space_group_name_H-M   'P 1'
#
loop_
_entity.id
_entity.type
_entity.pdbx_description
1 polymer ?
#
loop_
_entity_poly.entity_id
_entity_poly.type
_entity_poly.pdbx_seq_one_letter_code
_entity_poly.pdbx_strand_id
1 'polypeptide(L)'
;MDGADWIGVTYAGYQNPSNDQEEEPGAACPVERLWTIDLARMIGAKTWVSMEPIVYAPDALSQLKTIMPDRVMIGKMNHRRSAIDWKDFGRRAEAICIQRGLNYYIKSSLRAEME
;
A
#
# COMPACT_ATOMS: atom_id res chain seq x y z
N MET A 1 16.69 9.40 -17.69
CA MET A 1 15.49 8.78 -17.08
C MET A 1 14.47 8.70 -18.18
N ASP A 2 14.33 7.49 -18.72
CA ASP A 2 13.93 7.30 -20.11
C ASP A 2 12.49 6.80 -20.14
N GLY A 3 11.54 7.45 -19.46
CA GLY A 3 10.11 7.11 -19.43
C GLY A 3 9.73 5.67 -18.98
N ALA A 4 10.71 4.84 -18.67
CA ALA A 4 10.61 3.42 -18.32
C ALA A 4 10.96 3.15 -16.85
N ASP A 5 11.59 4.11 -16.17
CA ASP A 5 11.96 3.99 -14.77
C ASP A 5 10.72 4.13 -13.88
N TRP A 6 10.53 3.16 -12.99
CA TRP A 6 9.46 3.16 -12.01
C TRP A 6 10.01 3.54 -10.64
N ILE A 7 9.38 4.50 -9.98
CA ILE A 7 9.64 4.83 -8.57
C ILE A 7 8.61 4.13 -7.71
N GLY A 8 9.03 3.48 -6.64
CA GLY A 8 8.09 2.79 -5.78
C GLY A 8 8.48 2.72 -4.33
N VAL A 9 7.46 2.54 -3.51
CA VAL A 9 7.59 2.39 -2.06
C VAL A 9 6.72 1.25 -1.56
N THR A 10 7.11 0.73 -0.41
CA THR A 10 6.30 -0.18 0.37
C THR A 10 5.57 0.59 1.46
N TYR A 11 4.32 0.21 1.77
CA TYR A 11 3.50 0.82 2.82
C TYR A 11 2.77 -0.24 3.64
N ALA A 12 3.09 -0.34 4.94
CA ALA A 12 2.58 -1.39 5.81
C ALA A 12 1.23 -1.07 6.48
N GLY A 13 0.81 0.20 6.47
CA GLY A 13 -0.36 0.67 7.23
C GLY A 13 -0.07 0.76 8.72
N TYR A 14 -0.19 1.94 9.32
CA TYR A 14 0.40 2.26 10.63
C TYR A 14 -0.64 2.85 11.58
N GLN A 15 -0.53 2.55 12.88
CA GLN A 15 -1.38 3.21 13.89
C GLN A 15 -1.04 4.69 14.03
N ASN A 16 0.24 5.03 13.88
CA ASN A 16 0.72 6.40 13.86
C ASN A 16 1.69 6.60 12.67
N PRO A 17 1.17 6.89 11.46
CA PRO A 17 1.99 7.00 10.27
C PRO A 17 3.01 8.15 10.30
N SER A 18 2.92 9.06 11.27
CA SER A 18 3.86 10.15 11.50
C SER A 18 5.05 9.76 12.39
N ASN A 19 4.98 8.62 13.10
CA ASN A 19 6.01 8.18 14.03
C ASN A 19 5.93 6.66 14.26
N ASP A 20 6.43 5.87 13.30
CA ASP A 20 6.40 4.40 13.38
C ASP A 20 7.79 3.77 13.22
N GLN A 21 8.71 4.18 14.08
CA GLN A 21 10.05 3.57 14.15
C GLN A 21 10.04 2.15 14.73
N GLU A 22 8.93 1.70 15.32
CA GLU A 22 8.83 0.37 15.92
C GLU A 22 8.62 -0.72 14.86
N GLU A 23 7.73 -0.47 13.88
CA GLU A 23 7.44 -1.46 12.84
C GLU A 23 8.53 -1.51 11.75
N GLU A 24 9.15 -0.38 11.40
CA GLU A 24 10.23 -0.31 10.41
C GLU A 24 11.41 0.58 10.88
N PRO A 25 12.24 0.10 11.84
CA PRO A 25 13.36 0.87 12.34
C PRO A 25 14.34 1.29 11.23
N GLY A 26 14.65 2.58 11.18
CA GLY A 26 15.59 3.14 10.20
C GLY A 26 15.02 3.37 8.79
N ALA A 27 13.74 3.05 8.56
CA ALA A 27 13.05 3.42 7.34
C ALA A 27 12.65 4.90 7.33
N ALA A 28 12.46 5.47 6.13
CA ALA A 28 11.85 6.79 5.97
C ALA A 28 10.42 6.80 6.53
N CYS A 29 9.97 7.96 7.01
CA CYS A 29 8.63 8.11 7.57
C CYS A 29 7.57 7.62 6.57
N PRO A 30 6.55 6.85 7.02
CA PRO A 30 5.49 6.36 6.14
C PRO A 30 4.83 7.43 5.26
N VAL A 31 4.54 8.60 5.83
CA VAL A 31 3.92 9.71 5.10
C VAL A 31 4.85 10.27 4.02
N GLU A 32 6.15 10.42 4.33
CA GLU A 32 7.15 10.91 3.37
C GLU A 32 7.31 9.97 2.18
N ARG A 33 7.22 8.65 2.41
CA ARG A 33 7.23 7.66 1.34
C ARG A 33 6.06 7.85 0.37
N LEU A 34 4.84 8.07 0.89
CA LEU A 34 3.67 8.31 0.04
C LEU A 34 3.74 9.65 -0.69
N TRP A 35 4.21 10.72 -0.02
CA TRP A 35 4.45 12.01 -0.67
C TRP A 35 5.50 11.93 -1.77
N THR A 36 6.53 11.10 -1.61
CA THR A 36 7.56 10.87 -2.64
C THR A 36 6.94 10.30 -3.92
N ILE A 37 5.95 9.39 -3.79
CA ILE A 37 5.21 8.83 -4.93
C ILE A 37 4.38 9.91 -5.63
N ASP A 38 3.66 10.73 -4.88
CA ASP A 38 2.84 11.79 -5.49
C ASP A 38 3.72 12.83 -6.22
N LEU A 39 4.84 13.24 -5.62
CA LEU A 39 5.82 14.14 -6.25
C LEU A 39 6.46 13.52 -7.50
N ALA A 40 6.89 12.26 -7.42
CA ALA A 40 7.46 11.52 -8.55
C ALA A 40 6.48 11.47 -9.73
N ARG A 41 5.20 11.21 -9.45
CA ARG A 41 4.15 11.23 -10.46
C ARG A 41 3.98 12.62 -11.08
N MET A 42 3.96 13.68 -10.27
CA MET A 42 3.79 15.06 -10.74
C MET A 42 4.89 15.51 -11.70
N ILE A 43 6.10 14.96 -11.58
CA ILE A 43 7.23 15.24 -12.49
C ILE A 43 7.33 14.27 -13.67
N GLY A 44 6.33 13.40 -13.85
CA GLY A 44 6.20 12.52 -15.02
C GLY A 44 6.86 11.13 -14.88
N ALA A 45 7.31 10.74 -13.69
CA ALA A 45 7.79 9.38 -13.45
C ALA A 45 6.61 8.41 -13.25
N LYS A 46 6.78 7.15 -13.69
CA LYS A 46 5.81 6.09 -13.39
C LYS A 46 5.98 5.65 -11.94
N THR A 47 4.87 5.42 -11.23
CA THR A 47 4.94 5.09 -9.81
C THR A 47 4.17 3.85 -9.41
N TRP A 48 4.68 3.14 -8.41
CA TRP A 48 3.95 2.04 -7.78
C TRP A 48 4.01 2.08 -6.25
N VAL A 49 2.97 1.55 -5.61
CA VAL A 49 2.93 1.32 -4.16
C VAL A 49 2.66 -0.16 -3.90
N SER A 50 3.52 -0.80 -3.10
CA SER A 50 3.24 -2.12 -2.55
C SER A 50 2.72 -1.99 -1.13
N MET A 51 1.43 -2.25 -0.94
CA MET A 51 0.78 -2.30 0.36
C MET A 51 0.98 -3.67 1.01
N GLU A 52 2.12 -3.84 1.67
CA GLU A 52 2.50 -5.04 2.41
C GLU A 52 3.75 -4.78 3.31
N PRO A 53 4.07 -5.66 4.27
CA PRO A 53 3.12 -6.52 4.96
C PRO A 53 2.13 -5.64 5.74
N ILE A 54 0.83 -5.93 5.68
CA ILE A 54 -0.16 -5.05 6.33
C ILE A 54 -0.16 -5.28 7.84
N VAL A 55 0.27 -4.29 8.61
CA VAL A 55 0.33 -4.36 10.08
C VAL A 55 -0.91 -3.71 10.70
N TYR A 56 -1.48 -2.67 10.06
CA TYR A 56 -2.70 -2.00 10.51
C TYR A 56 -3.67 -1.71 9.35
N ALA A 57 -4.70 -2.55 9.22
CA ALA A 57 -5.68 -2.50 8.13
C ALA A 57 -6.46 -1.17 8.00
N PRO A 58 -6.92 -0.50 9.08
CA PRO A 58 -7.67 0.75 8.95
C PRO A 58 -6.89 1.85 8.23
N ASP A 59 -5.61 2.01 8.54
CA ASP A 59 -4.77 3.01 7.87
C ASP A 59 -4.48 2.62 6.42
N ALA A 60 -4.13 1.37 6.13
CA ALA A 60 -3.94 0.91 4.75
C ALA A 60 -5.17 1.18 3.86
N LEU A 61 -6.38 0.90 4.37
CA LEU A 61 -7.64 1.20 3.68
C LEU A 61 -7.89 2.72 3.56
N SER A 62 -7.45 3.51 4.54
CA SER A 62 -7.52 4.97 4.49
C SER A 62 -6.62 5.53 3.39
N GLN A 63 -5.35 5.12 3.35
CA GLN A 63 -4.40 5.53 2.32
C GLN A 63 -4.83 5.09 0.93
N LEU A 64 -5.39 3.89 0.80
CA LEU A 64 -5.91 3.41 -0.49
C LEU A 64 -7.06 4.27 -1.03
N LYS A 65 -7.68 5.15 -0.22
CA LYS A 65 -8.67 6.14 -0.68
C LYS A 65 -8.03 7.43 -1.19
N THR A 66 -6.78 7.71 -0.83
CA THR A 66 -6.13 9.01 -1.07
C THR A 66 -5.00 8.94 -2.09
N ILE A 67 -4.12 7.93 -2.01
CA ILE A 67 -2.91 7.84 -2.86
C ILE A 67 -3.26 7.67 -4.35
N MET A 68 -2.43 8.17 -5.26
CA MET A 68 -2.68 8.07 -6.71
C MET A 68 -1.49 7.53 -7.51
N PRO A 69 -0.94 6.34 -7.18
CA PRO A 69 0.13 5.75 -7.98
C PRO A 69 -0.37 5.24 -9.34
N ASP A 70 0.53 5.05 -10.30
CA ASP A 70 0.18 4.37 -11.57
C ASP A 70 -0.14 2.89 -11.40
N ARG A 71 0.34 2.28 -10.31
CA ARG A 71 0.00 0.90 -9.92
C ARG A 71 0.01 0.71 -8.41
N VAL A 72 -0.94 -0.08 -7.89
CA VAL A 72 -0.91 -0.54 -6.49
C VAL A 72 -0.91 -2.06 -6.42
N MET A 73 -0.10 -2.63 -5.53
CA MET A 73 -0.10 -4.05 -5.21
C MET A 73 -0.53 -4.21 -3.76
N ILE A 74 -1.42 -5.15 -3.46
CA ILE A 74 -1.99 -5.29 -2.11
C ILE A 74 -1.75 -6.71 -1.62
N GLY A 75 -1.05 -6.83 -0.51
CA GLY A 75 -0.73 -8.10 0.15
C GLY A 75 -1.30 -8.19 1.56
N LYS A 76 -0.95 -9.28 2.25
CA LYS A 76 -1.26 -9.48 3.67
C LYS A 76 0.03 -9.55 4.49
N MET A 77 -0.09 -9.48 5.81
CA MET A 77 1.02 -9.80 6.72
C MET A 77 1.59 -11.18 6.40
N ASN A 78 2.90 -11.29 6.32
CA ASN A 78 3.63 -12.54 6.15
C ASN A 78 4.46 -12.85 7.41
N HIS A 79 4.85 -14.12 7.58
CA HIS A 79 5.79 -14.60 8.60
C HIS A 79 5.42 -14.38 10.08
N ARG A 80 4.32 -13.71 10.42
CA ARG A 80 3.77 -13.59 11.79
C ARG A 80 2.25 -13.68 11.82
N ARG A 81 1.69 -14.05 12.97
CA ARG A 81 0.23 -14.06 13.19
C ARG A 81 -0.31 -12.63 13.16
N SER A 82 -1.53 -12.49 12.66
CA SER A 82 -2.26 -11.23 12.63
C SER A 82 -3.70 -11.47 13.06
N ALA A 83 -4.30 -10.49 13.73
CA ALA A 83 -5.72 -10.48 14.06
C ALA A 83 -6.59 -9.83 12.96
N ILE A 84 -5.97 -9.40 11.85
CA ILE A 84 -6.69 -8.82 10.73
C ILE A 84 -7.56 -9.89 10.07
N ASP A 85 -8.84 -9.57 9.90
CA ASP A 85 -9.73 -10.32 9.02
C ASP A 85 -9.31 -10.06 7.56
N TRP A 86 -8.50 -10.97 7.01
CA TRP A 86 -7.98 -10.85 5.65
C TRP A 86 -9.06 -10.90 4.58
N LYS A 87 -10.17 -11.57 4.87
CA LYS A 87 -11.32 -11.68 3.96
C LYS A 87 -12.03 -10.35 3.84
N ASP A 88 -12.37 -9.72 4.96
CA ASP A 88 -12.95 -8.38 4.99
C ASP A 88 -11.99 -7.33 4.41
N PHE A 89 -10.73 -7.35 4.86
CA PHE A 89 -9.71 -6.42 4.38
C PHE A 89 -9.54 -6.49 2.87
N GLY A 90 -9.33 -7.69 2.31
CA GLY A 90 -9.13 -7.88 0.88
C GLY A 90 -10.32 -7.41 0.05
N ARG A 91 -11.55 -7.73 0.48
CA ARG A 91 -12.78 -7.29 -0.20
C ARG A 91 -12.94 -5.78 -0.18
N ARG A 92 -12.68 -5.14 0.95
CA ARG A 92 -12.75 -3.67 1.08
C ARG A 92 -11.67 -2.97 0.28
N ALA A 93 -10.44 -3.49 0.31
CA ALA A 93 -9.33 -2.95 -0.46
C ALA A 93 -9.62 -3.03 -1.98
N GLU A 94 -10.09 -4.18 -2.46
CA GLU A 94 -10.48 -4.36 -3.86
C GLU A 94 -11.65 -3.45 -4.26
N ALA A 95 -12.68 -3.32 -3.42
CA ALA A 95 -13.80 -2.42 -3.67
C ALA A 95 -13.35 -0.96 -3.79
N ILE A 96 -12.43 -0.49 -2.93
CA ILE A 96 -11.86 0.86 -3.02
C ILE A 96 -11.11 1.04 -4.35
N CYS A 97 -10.27 0.08 -4.75
CA CYS A 97 -9.55 0.14 -6.02
C CYS A 97 -10.51 0.23 -7.22
N ILE A 98 -11.55 -0.59 -7.26
CA ILE A 98 -12.56 -0.58 -8.32
C ILE A 98 -13.29 0.77 -8.35
N GLN A 99 -13.77 1.25 -7.20
CA GLN A 99 -14.50 2.52 -7.09
C GLN A 99 -13.67 3.71 -7.59
N ARG A 100 -12.35 3.68 -7.33
CA ARG A 100 -11.42 4.73 -7.72
C ARG A 100 -10.83 4.56 -9.13
N GLY A 101 -11.07 3.43 -9.78
CA GLY A 101 -10.47 3.12 -11.07
C GLY A 101 -8.94 2.94 -11.00
N LEU A 102 -8.40 2.45 -9.87
CA LEU A 102 -6.96 2.22 -9.72
C LEU A 102 -6.52 1.04 -10.60
N ASN A 103 -5.30 1.10 -11.12
CA ASN A 103 -4.61 -0.06 -11.66
C ASN A 103 -4.01 -0.86 -10.49
N TYR A 104 -4.67 -1.96 -10.10
CA TYR A 104 -4.31 -2.71 -8.89
C TYR A 104 -4.02 -4.19 -9.15
N TYR A 105 -3.26 -4.79 -8.24
CA TYR A 105 -3.02 -6.23 -8.18
C TYR A 105 -3.16 -6.73 -6.74
N ILE A 106 -4.13 -7.61 -6.50
CA ILE A 106 -4.22 -8.34 -5.23
C ILE A 106 -3.27 -9.54 -5.30
N LYS A 107 -2.30 -9.60 -4.38
CA LYS A 107 -1.35 -10.71 -4.32
C LYS A 107 -2.05 -12.02 -4.00
N SER A 108 -1.57 -13.12 -4.57
CA SER A 108 -2.17 -14.46 -4.45
C SER A 108 -2.41 -14.89 -3.00
N SER A 109 -1.50 -14.56 -2.09
CA SER A 109 -1.63 -14.90 -0.67
C SER A 109 -2.79 -14.19 0.04
N LEU A 110 -3.13 -12.96 -0.36
CA LEU A 110 -4.32 -12.25 0.09
C LEU A 110 -5.56 -12.73 -0.67
N ARG A 111 -5.44 -12.97 -1.99
CA ARG A 111 -6.53 -13.49 -2.83
C ARG A 111 -7.11 -14.78 -2.26
N ALA A 112 -6.26 -15.70 -1.81
CA ALA A 112 -6.66 -16.96 -1.20
C ALA A 112 -7.47 -16.80 0.10
N GLU A 113 -7.32 -15.69 0.83
CA GLU A 113 -8.10 -15.40 2.04
C GLU A 113 -9.48 -14.80 1.73
N MET A 114 -9.71 -14.34 0.49
CA MET A 114 -10.95 -13.64 0.10
C MET A 114 -12.10 -14.58 -0.28
N GLU A 115 -11.76 -15.83 -0.63
CA GLU A 115 -12.67 -16.93 -1.00
C GLU A 115 -13.49 -17.39 0.22
#